data_AF-A0A6A2FR85-F1
#
_entry.id   AF-A0A6A2FR85-F1
#
_cell.length_a   1.000
_cell.length_b   1.000
_cell.length_c   1.000
_cell.angle_alpha   90.00
_cell.angle_beta   90.00
_cell.angle_gamma   90.00
#
_symmetry.space_group_name_H-M   'P 1'
#
loop_
_entity.id
_entity.type
_entity.pdbx_description
1 polymer ?
#
loop_
_entity_poly.entity_id
_entity_poly.type
_entity_poly.pdbx_seq_one_letter_code
_entity_poly.pdbx_strand_id
1 'polypeptide(L)'
;MNPKLLTRWFSIVSVILVLWGIVFAFFGLDILPVMNKDILLPWESALYGAIMMGWGVTLLLVGRIAFRRNDIELMKVMLYGLVIWLTVEALFSAYLGVWFNVGVDIAVLGLFSFPLIKKIRSQNAKNL
;
A
#
# COMPACT_ATOMS: atom_id res chain seq x y z
N MET A 1 18.59 8.54 -7.57
CA MET A 1 18.06 7.24 -8.06
C MET A 1 17.49 7.43 -9.44
N ASN A 2 17.71 6.47 -10.33
CA ASN A 2 17.14 6.51 -11.68
C ASN A 2 15.59 6.57 -11.62
N PRO A 3 14.91 7.51 -12.30
CA PRO A 3 13.45 7.59 -12.34
C PRO A 3 12.76 6.28 -12.78
N LYS A 4 13.40 5.52 -13.68
CA LYS A 4 12.91 4.20 -14.11
C LYS A 4 12.92 3.19 -12.95
N LEU A 5 13.91 3.29 -12.05
CA LEU A 5 14.01 2.41 -10.88
C LEU A 5 12.90 2.72 -9.86
N LEU A 6 12.60 4.00 -9.61
CA LEU A 6 11.49 4.38 -8.71
C LEU A 6 10.14 3.91 -9.25
N THR A 7 9.92 4.05 -10.55
CA THR A 7 8.70 3.57 -11.22
C THR A 7 8.58 2.04 -11.12
N ARG A 8 9.69 1.33 -11.38
CA ARG A 8 9.73 -0.13 -11.30
C ARG A 8 9.50 -0.62 -9.87
N TRP A 9 10.13 0.02 -8.88
CA TRP A 9 9.89 -0.25 -7.46
C TRP A 9 8.41 -0.13 -7.13
N PHE A 10 7.81 1.04 -7.41
CA PHE A 10 6.40 1.29 -7.10
C PHE A 10 5.48 0.26 -7.77
N SER A 11 5.78 -0.09 -9.03
CA SER A 11 5.01 -1.09 -9.79
C SER A 11 5.15 -2.49 -9.19
N ILE A 12 6.35 -2.90 -8.78
CA ILE A 12 6.59 -4.21 -8.15
C ILE A 12 5.81 -4.31 -6.83
N VAL A 13 5.88 -3.29 -5.98
CA VAL A 13 5.15 -3.26 -4.70
C VAL A 13 3.63 -3.32 -4.96
N SER A 14 3.14 -2.62 -5.97
CA SER A 14 1.72 -2.68 -6.37
C SER A 14 1.29 -4.08 -6.80
N VAL A 15 2.11 -4.78 -7.58
CA VAL A 15 1.84 -6.17 -8.00
C VAL A 15 1.85 -7.11 -6.80
N ILE A 16 2.82 -6.97 -5.89
CA ILE A 16 2.86 -7.75 -4.65
C ILE A 16 1.60 -7.55 -3.82
N LEU A 17 1.10 -6.30 -3.71
CA LEU A 17 -0.14 -6.00 -3.00
C LEU A 17 -1.35 -6.73 -3.63
N VAL A 18 -1.44 -6.76 -4.97
CA VAL A 18 -2.50 -7.52 -5.67
C VAL A 18 -2.38 -9.02 -5.38
N LEU A 19 -1.17 -9.58 -5.45
CA LEU A 19 -0.96 -11.01 -5.20
C LEU A 19 -1.35 -11.41 -3.77
N TRP A 20 -1.01 -10.59 -2.77
CA TRP A 20 -1.48 -10.81 -1.41
C TRP A 20 -2.99 -10.64 -1.27
N GLY A 21 -3.58 -9.67 -1.96
CA GLY A 21 -5.03 -9.51 -2.02
C GLY A 21 -5.74 -10.76 -2.57
N ILE A 22 -5.20 -11.38 -3.61
CA ILE A 22 -5.69 -12.67 -4.12
C ILE A 22 -5.58 -13.74 -3.02
N VAL A 23 -4.42 -13.87 -2.37
CA VAL A 23 -4.22 -14.87 -1.31
C VAL A 23 -5.26 -14.70 -0.21
N PHE A 24 -5.43 -13.50 0.34
CA PHE A 24 -6.38 -13.29 1.44
C PHE A 24 -7.84 -13.41 1.00
N ALA A 25 -8.15 -13.11 -0.25
CA ALA A 25 -9.50 -13.27 -0.78
C ALA A 25 -9.95 -14.75 -0.83
N PHE A 26 -9.03 -15.66 -1.14
CA PHE A 26 -9.32 -17.09 -1.32
C PHE A 26 -8.98 -17.95 -0.10
N PHE A 27 -7.93 -17.60 0.64
CA PHE A 27 -7.41 -18.41 1.74
C PHE A 27 -7.68 -17.82 3.12
N GLY A 28 -8.23 -16.61 3.19
CA GLY A 28 -8.49 -15.95 4.47
C GLY A 28 -7.26 -15.30 5.09
N LEU A 29 -7.47 -14.52 6.16
CA LEU A 29 -6.40 -13.94 6.98
C LEU A 29 -5.93 -14.89 8.10
N ASP A 30 -6.62 -15.99 8.31
CA ASP A 30 -6.34 -17.02 9.32
C ASP A 30 -5.03 -17.78 9.08
N ILE A 31 -4.43 -17.61 7.90
CA ILE A 31 -3.06 -18.02 7.57
C ILE A 31 -1.99 -17.20 8.35
N LEU A 32 -2.37 -16.05 8.92
CA LEU A 32 -1.47 -15.18 9.66
C LEU A 32 -1.38 -15.56 11.15
N PRO A 33 -0.24 -15.32 11.80
CA PRO A 33 -0.05 -15.63 13.21
C PRO A 33 -0.75 -14.56 14.10
N VAL A 34 -2.05 -14.73 14.34
CA VAL A 34 -2.86 -13.84 15.19
C VAL A 34 -3.29 -14.59 16.46
N MET A 35 -3.23 -13.91 17.63
CA MET A 35 -3.56 -14.53 18.93
C MET A 35 -5.03 -14.94 19.04
N ASN A 36 -5.95 -14.18 18.46
CA ASN A 36 -7.38 -14.49 18.44
C ASN A 36 -7.88 -14.53 16.98
N LYS A 37 -8.23 -15.73 16.50
CA LYS A 37 -8.71 -15.95 15.13
C LYS A 37 -10.19 -15.57 14.94
N ASP A 38 -10.97 -15.42 16.02
CA ASP A 38 -12.40 -15.09 15.92
C ASP A 38 -12.63 -13.66 15.39
N ILE A 39 -11.60 -12.83 15.42
CA ILE A 39 -11.59 -11.46 14.86
C ILE A 39 -11.43 -11.47 13.33
N LEU A 40 -11.06 -12.61 12.73
CA LEU A 40 -10.79 -12.75 11.30
C LEU A 40 -11.92 -13.50 10.60
N LEU A 41 -13.09 -12.87 10.48
CA LEU A 41 -14.23 -13.53 9.86
C LEU A 41 -13.92 -13.84 8.37
N PRO A 42 -14.39 -14.99 7.83
CA PRO A 42 -14.11 -15.36 6.44
C PRO A 42 -14.56 -14.30 5.43
N TRP A 43 -15.73 -13.69 5.67
CA TRP A 43 -16.24 -12.58 4.86
C TRP A 43 -15.32 -11.34 4.90
N GLU A 44 -14.84 -10.97 6.09
CA GLU A 44 -13.96 -9.81 6.27
C GLU A 44 -12.61 -10.02 5.60
N SER A 45 -12.08 -11.25 5.67
CA SER A 45 -10.86 -11.63 4.95
C SER A 45 -11.05 -11.54 3.43
N ALA A 46 -12.19 -12.02 2.92
CA ALA A 46 -12.51 -11.92 1.51
C ALA A 46 -12.62 -10.46 1.04
N LEU A 47 -13.28 -9.62 1.83
CA LEU A 47 -13.42 -8.19 1.59
C LEU A 47 -12.07 -7.47 1.63
N TYR A 48 -11.24 -7.79 2.63
CA TYR A 48 -9.89 -7.24 2.77
C TYR A 48 -9.03 -7.57 1.55
N GLY A 49 -9.02 -8.84 1.13
CA GLY A 49 -8.32 -9.28 -0.08
C GLY A 49 -8.80 -8.56 -1.34
N ALA A 50 -10.12 -8.40 -1.50
CA ALA A 50 -10.71 -7.65 -2.62
C ALA A 50 -10.29 -6.16 -2.63
N ILE A 51 -10.26 -5.52 -1.47
CA ILE A 51 -9.81 -4.13 -1.30
C ILE A 51 -8.33 -4.01 -1.66
N MET A 52 -7.47 -4.93 -1.19
CA MET A 52 -6.05 -4.95 -1.55
C MET A 52 -5.82 -5.14 -3.04
N MET A 53 -6.59 -6.00 -3.71
CA MET A 53 -6.53 -6.13 -5.17
C MET A 53 -6.93 -4.85 -5.87
N GLY A 54 -8.06 -4.24 -5.49
CA GLY A 54 -8.55 -2.99 -6.07
C GLY A 54 -7.55 -1.84 -5.91
N TRP A 55 -7.01 -1.66 -4.71
CA TRP A 55 -5.98 -0.67 -4.44
C TRP A 55 -4.67 -0.98 -5.14
N GLY A 56 -4.21 -2.23 -5.14
CA GLY A 56 -2.98 -2.63 -5.81
C GLY A 56 -3.02 -2.36 -7.32
N VAL A 57 -4.13 -2.67 -7.99
CA VAL A 57 -4.33 -2.34 -9.41
C VAL A 57 -4.39 -0.82 -9.60
N THR A 58 -5.13 -0.10 -8.76
CA THR A 58 -5.23 1.36 -8.83
C THR A 58 -3.87 2.03 -8.69
N LEU A 59 -3.09 1.66 -7.67
CA LEU A 59 -1.74 2.16 -7.43
C LEU A 59 -0.83 1.79 -8.61
N LEU A 60 -0.89 0.57 -9.14
CA LEU A 60 -0.08 0.18 -10.29
C LEU A 60 -0.34 1.09 -11.50
N LEU A 61 -1.60 1.34 -11.83
CA LEU A 61 -1.99 2.13 -13.01
C LEU A 61 -1.74 3.63 -12.80
N VAL A 62 -2.30 4.19 -11.72
CA VAL A 62 -2.20 5.62 -11.39
C VAL A 62 -0.76 5.99 -11.07
N GLY A 63 -0.05 5.15 -10.32
CA GLY A 63 1.37 5.34 -10.02
C GLY A 63 2.21 5.40 -11.29
N ARG A 64 2.04 4.46 -12.23
CA ARG A 64 2.76 4.49 -13.51
C ARG A 64 2.45 5.76 -14.31
N ILE A 65 1.20 6.23 -14.31
CA ILE A 65 0.83 7.50 -14.95
C ILE A 65 1.56 8.67 -14.28
N ALA A 66 1.50 8.76 -12.95
CA ALA A 66 2.12 9.83 -12.18
C ALA A 66 3.65 9.90 -12.41
N PHE A 67 4.34 8.76 -12.29
CA PHE A 67 5.78 8.68 -12.51
C PHE A 67 6.18 9.00 -13.95
N ARG A 68 5.42 8.51 -14.94
CA ARG A 68 5.68 8.78 -16.37
C ARG A 68 5.49 10.25 -16.72
N ARG A 69 4.43 10.89 -16.20
CA ARG A 69 4.10 12.30 -16.46
C ARG A 69 4.88 13.28 -15.58
N ASN A 70 5.62 12.79 -14.58
CA ASN A 70 6.17 13.61 -13.49
C ASN A 70 5.10 14.45 -12.79
N ASP A 71 3.89 13.89 -12.65
CA ASP A 71 2.75 14.58 -12.05
C ASP A 71 2.88 14.58 -10.51
N ILE A 72 3.34 15.71 -9.96
CA ILE A 72 3.65 15.84 -8.54
C ILE A 72 2.40 15.96 -7.69
N GLU A 73 1.34 16.57 -8.22
CA GLU A 73 0.06 16.68 -7.52
C GLU A 73 -0.56 15.30 -7.35
N LEU A 74 -0.58 14.50 -8.42
CA LEU A 74 -1.06 13.12 -8.35
C LEU A 74 -0.22 12.28 -7.39
N MET A 75 1.11 12.45 -7.36
CA MET A 75 1.96 11.78 -6.37
C MET A 75 1.65 12.18 -4.93
N LYS A 76 1.36 13.46 -4.68
CA LYS A 76 0.98 13.95 -3.33
C LYS A 76 -0.39 13.39 -2.92
N VAL A 77 -1.38 13.40 -3.81
CA VAL A 77 -2.70 12.84 -3.53
C VAL A 77 -2.60 11.35 -3.19
N MET A 78 -1.83 10.58 -3.97
CA MET A 78 -1.56 9.17 -3.64
C MET A 78 -0.88 9.01 -2.27
N LEU A 79 0.13 9.85 -1.99
CA LEU A 79 0.85 9.80 -0.72
C LEU A 79 -0.08 10.08 0.47
N TYR A 80 -0.93 11.10 0.38
CA TYR A 80 -1.90 11.42 1.44
C TYR A 80 -2.94 10.32 1.62
N GLY A 81 -3.46 9.76 0.52
CA GLY A 81 -4.36 8.62 0.56
C GLY A 81 -3.73 7.41 1.26
N LEU A 82 -2.50 7.05 0.91
CA LEU A 82 -1.75 5.96 1.53
C LEU A 82 -1.48 6.21 3.02
N VAL A 83 -1.10 7.43 3.39
CA VAL A 83 -0.85 7.80 4.80
C VAL A 83 -2.14 7.66 5.61
N ILE A 84 -3.25 8.22 5.14
CA ILE A 84 -4.52 8.15 5.88
C ILE A 84 -4.99 6.71 5.99
N TRP A 85 -5.02 5.97 4.88
CA TRP A 85 -5.50 4.58 4.87
C TRP A 85 -4.70 3.72 5.85
N LEU A 86 -3.38 3.65 5.69
CA LEU A 86 -2.54 2.73 6.47
C LEU A 86 -2.40 3.16 7.93
N THR A 87 -2.50 4.46 8.23
CA THR A 87 -2.52 4.93 9.63
C THR A 87 -3.82 4.51 10.31
N VAL A 88 -4.96 4.69 9.67
CA VAL A 88 -6.26 4.31 10.25
C VAL A 88 -6.34 2.79 10.42
N GLU A 89 -5.90 2.02 9.42
CA GLU A 89 -5.84 0.56 9.50
C GLU A 89 -4.93 0.07 10.63
N ALA A 90 -3.75 0.66 10.79
CA ALA A 90 -2.82 0.31 11.86
C ALA A 90 -3.38 0.64 13.25
N LEU A 91 -4.09 1.77 13.41
CA LEU A 91 -4.71 2.15 14.68
C LEU A 91 -5.83 1.18 15.08
N PHE A 92 -6.71 0.80 14.15
CA PHE A 92 -7.73 -0.22 14.43
C PHE A 92 -7.12 -1.59 14.69
N SER A 93 -6.07 -1.95 13.94
CA SER A 93 -5.34 -3.19 14.15
C SER A 93 -4.72 -3.25 15.55
N ALA A 94 -4.10 -2.16 16.01
CA ALA A 94 -3.55 -2.05 17.36
C ALA A 94 -4.66 -2.14 18.43
N TYR A 95 -5.79 -1.45 18.23
CA TYR A 95 -6.94 -1.48 19.13
C TYR A 95 -7.53 -2.89 19.28
N LEU A 96 -7.57 -3.67 18.20
CA LEU A 96 -8.06 -5.05 18.19
C LEU A 96 -6.98 -6.10 18.53
N GLY A 97 -5.75 -5.67 18.84
CA GLY A 97 -4.64 -6.56 19.21
C GLY A 97 -3.96 -7.30 18.04
N VAL A 98 -4.22 -6.90 16.79
CA VAL A 98 -3.66 -7.50 15.57
C VAL A 98 -2.33 -6.83 15.19
N TRP A 99 -1.32 -6.99 16.05
CA TRP A 99 0.00 -6.33 15.88
C TRP A 99 0.76 -6.73 14.63
N PHE A 100 0.52 -7.93 14.08
CA PHE A 100 1.10 -8.33 12.80
C PHE A 100 0.67 -7.37 11.68
N ASN A 101 -0.60 -6.98 11.63
CA ASN A 101 -1.11 -6.07 10.61
C ASN A 101 -0.52 -4.66 10.74
N VAL A 102 -0.32 -4.18 11.98
CA VAL A 102 0.39 -2.91 12.24
C VAL A 102 1.78 -2.91 11.60
N GLY A 103 2.52 -4.03 11.72
CA GLY A 103 3.83 -4.18 11.07
C GLY A 103 3.74 -4.16 9.54
N VAL A 104 2.74 -4.83 8.98
CA VAL A 104 2.46 -4.82 7.53
C VAL A 104 2.14 -3.41 7.04
N ASP A 105 1.25 -2.69 7.73
CA ASP A 105 0.86 -1.32 7.38
C ASP A 105 2.06 -0.37 7.33
N ILE A 106 2.93 -0.44 8.34
CA ILE A 106 4.17 0.35 8.38
C ILE A 106 5.08 0.00 7.20
N ALA A 107 5.25 -1.29 6.90
CA ALA A 107 6.09 -1.74 5.81
C ALA A 107 5.54 -1.29 4.44
N VAL A 108 4.24 -1.47 4.20
CA VAL A 108 3.54 -1.07 2.98
C VAL A 108 3.62 0.45 2.80
N LEU A 109 3.38 1.22 3.87
CA LEU A 109 3.48 2.67 3.85
C LEU A 109 4.89 3.11 3.47
N GLY A 110 5.92 2.52 4.08
CA GLY A 110 7.31 2.80 3.76
C GLY A 110 7.66 2.47 2.30
N LEU A 111 7.27 1.28 1.84
CA LEU A 111 7.56 0.80 0.49
C LEU A 111 6.94 1.65 -0.61
N PHE A 112 5.72 2.17 -0.41
CA PHE A 112 5.08 3.06 -1.37
C PHE A 112 5.47 4.53 -1.20
N SER A 113 5.60 5.02 0.03
CA SER A 113 5.90 6.43 0.30
C SER A 113 7.31 6.80 -0.10
N PHE A 114 8.28 5.90 0.06
CA PHE A 114 9.68 6.16 -0.29
C PHE A 114 9.89 6.61 -1.74
N PRO A 115 9.46 5.85 -2.77
CA PRO A 115 9.62 6.28 -4.16
C PRO A 115 8.84 7.55 -4.50
N LEU A 116 7.66 7.77 -3.89
CA LEU A 116 6.86 8.99 -4.07
C LEU A 116 7.60 10.21 -3.51
N ILE A 117 7.96 10.20 -2.23
CA ILE A 117 8.64 11.30 -1.54
C ILE A 117 9.96 11.63 -2.24
N LYS A 118 10.74 10.61 -2.61
CA LYS A 118 12.01 10.80 -3.31
C LYS A 118 11.84 11.50 -4.65
N LYS A 119 10.79 11.15 -5.40
CA LYS A 119 10.49 11.77 -6.69
C LYS A 119 9.96 13.20 -6.54
N ILE A 120 9.06 13.44 -5.59
CA ILE A 120 8.51 14.75 -5.27
C ILE A 120 9.64 15.73 -4.90
N ARG A 121 10.50 15.34 -3.95
CA ARG A 121 11.64 16.17 -3.51
C ARG A 121 12.60 16.48 -4.65
N SER A 122 12.91 15.49 -5.50
CA SER A 122 13.83 15.69 -6.63
C SER A 122 13.30 16.65 -7.70
N GLN A 123 11.98 16.79 -7.85
CA GLN A 123 11.40 17.75 -8.80
C GLN A 123 11.30 19.14 -8.19
N ASN A 124 10.88 19.25 -6.93
CA ASN A 124 10.86 20.54 -6.25
C ASN A 124 12.24 21.21 -6.21
N ALA A 125 13.31 20.42 -6.00
CA ALA A 125 14.68 20.92 -6.01
C ALA A 125 15.19 21.37 -7.39
N LYS A 126 14.52 20.99 -8.50
CA LYS A 126 14.84 21.46 -9.86
C LYS A 126 14.11 22.74 -10.24
N ASN A 127 13.05 23.08 -9.51
CA ASN A 127 12.22 24.25 -9.76
C ASN A 127 12.62 25.44 -8.87
N LEU A 128 13.62 25.26 -8.01
CA LEU A 128 14.30 26.27 -7.21
C LEU A 128 15.63 26.65 -7.89
#